data_AF-A0A2E0QUP6-F1
#
_entry.id   AF-A0A2E0QUP6-F1
#
_cell.length_a   1.000
_cell.length_b   1.000
_cell.length_c   1.000
_cell.angle_alpha   90.00
_cell.angle_beta   90.00
_cell.angle_gamma   90.00
#
_symmetry.space_group_name_H-M   'P 1'
#
loop_
_entity.id
_entity.type
_entity.pdbx_description
1 polymer ?
#
loop_
_entity_poly.entity_id
_entity_poly.type
_entity_poly.pdbx_seq_one_letter_code
_entity_poly.pdbx_strand_id
1 'polypeptide(L)'
;MKHRFTSSPLVLSILAVASFALPLHTSEAAPGDVNAFNPDLNGFVSSSAILPDGTLYLTGQFSTVGMANRTGIARFLPNGTFDASFNPNNSNICERVYVQSDNQVLIAGFFTTWEGQSFERIVRIDADGNHDTSFNPSPNDDINSILQQDDGKLIVAGRFTSIDGQMVNRIARLDTDGSLDATFNVGMGADGEVDALAFQDDGKILVMGEFANIDGTARTGFARLNANGSLDTTYDPGFDGTNVFSINKLPDGKFLVCGIFGTSNGAFAAMAPEFLVRLNADGTLDTTFTPNLTGGGVFSAVPQVNGKIILASNLSKIDDIDVELFNRINGDGTLDTTFDYLLTPGGGRDAIVKDNGNLFLGGFFAEINGTTRNRAAEVEYEATTDELSHSPNGTKLFWTRSGNNAVVHRVRFEISTDGGTIWTPLGFASRVGATSTWELGGLSLPLGDFMVRASGYIGHGGGLGATSSGYESVDTLTRVAVVDNSLLRARLLKKIKKLVKKVKRFRRNGKVAKVKKLRKKIRKLGKRVRRL
;
A
#
# COMPACT_ATOMS: atom_id res chain seq x y z
N MET A 1 -54.70 49.68 -22.79
CA MET A 1 -53.29 50.11 -22.92
C MET A 1 -52.66 50.22 -21.54
N LYS A 2 -51.59 49.43 -21.31
CA LYS A 2 -50.44 49.67 -20.41
C LYS A 2 -50.62 49.83 -18.87
N HIS A 3 -49.95 48.87 -18.17
CA HIS A 3 -49.16 48.99 -16.91
C HIS A 3 -49.90 49.27 -15.58
N ARG A 4 -49.54 48.77 -14.40
CA ARG A 4 -48.42 47.98 -13.83
C ARG A 4 -48.84 47.52 -12.41
N PHE A 5 -48.47 46.28 -12.01
CA PHE A 5 -47.85 45.81 -10.74
C PHE A 5 -48.17 46.55 -9.40
N THR A 6 -48.33 45.94 -8.22
CA THR A 6 -47.77 44.70 -7.62
C THR A 6 -48.65 44.20 -6.47
N SER A 7 -48.82 42.88 -6.36
CA SER A 7 -48.98 42.18 -5.08
C SER A 7 -47.81 41.19 -4.93
N SER A 8 -47.25 41.08 -3.72
CA SER A 8 -46.32 40.02 -3.33
C SER A 8 -46.78 39.46 -2.00
N PRO A 9 -46.84 38.13 -1.89
CA PRO A 9 -46.05 37.51 -0.83
C PRO A 9 -45.29 36.25 -1.29
N LEU A 10 -44.08 36.12 -0.75
CA LEU A 10 -43.41 34.90 -0.29
C LEU A 10 -43.62 33.61 -1.11
N VAL A 11 -42.63 33.31 -1.95
CA VAL A 11 -42.36 31.93 -2.38
C VAL A 11 -41.30 31.33 -1.46
N LEU A 12 -41.71 30.29 -0.75
CA LEU A 12 -40.87 29.36 -0.01
C LEU A 12 -40.14 28.48 -1.04
N SER A 13 -38.85 28.71 -1.26
CA SER A 13 -38.02 27.84 -2.12
C SER A 13 -37.69 26.56 -1.36
N ILE A 14 -38.44 25.50 -1.60
CA ILE A 14 -38.00 24.13 -1.30
C ILE A 14 -37.01 23.76 -2.41
N LEU A 15 -35.72 23.74 -2.08
CA LEU A 15 -34.71 23.12 -2.93
C LEU A 15 -34.96 21.60 -2.86
N ALA A 16 -35.64 21.05 -3.87
CA ALA A 16 -35.62 19.62 -4.12
C ALA A 16 -34.23 19.30 -4.70
N VAL A 17 -33.35 18.75 -3.86
CA VAL A 17 -32.17 18.05 -4.36
C VAL A 17 -32.69 16.78 -5.00
N ALA A 18 -32.69 16.75 -6.33
CA ALA A 18 -32.87 15.51 -7.07
C ALA A 18 -31.71 14.59 -6.70
N SER A 19 -31.94 13.66 -5.78
CA SER A 19 -31.12 12.46 -5.68
C SER A 19 -31.30 11.72 -6.99
N PHE A 20 -30.30 11.80 -7.87
CA PHE A 20 -30.11 10.78 -8.88
C PHE A 20 -29.79 9.50 -8.11
N ALA A 21 -30.82 8.68 -7.87
CA ALA A 21 -30.62 7.29 -7.56
C ALA A 21 -29.94 6.68 -8.80
N LEU A 22 -28.63 6.46 -8.70
CA LEU A 22 -27.92 5.55 -9.59
C LEU A 22 -28.70 4.22 -9.59
N PRO A 23 -28.80 3.52 -10.73
CA PRO A 23 -29.45 2.22 -10.76
C PRO A 23 -28.72 1.32 -9.76
N LEU A 24 -29.46 0.92 -8.72
CA LEU A 24 -29.06 -0.10 -7.77
C LEU A 24 -28.85 -1.38 -8.59
N HIS A 25 -27.61 -1.68 -8.96
CA HIS A 25 -27.24 -3.01 -9.43
C HIS A 25 -27.49 -3.94 -8.24
N THR A 26 -28.65 -4.57 -8.24
CA THR A 26 -29.00 -5.65 -7.32
C THR A 26 -28.49 -6.94 -7.93
N SER A 27 -27.16 -7.05 -7.95
CA SER A 27 -26.49 -8.33 -7.74
C SER A 27 -25.33 -7.99 -6.83
N GLU A 28 -25.52 -8.23 -5.53
CA GLU A 28 -24.43 -8.26 -4.58
C GLU A 28 -23.61 -9.49 -4.99
N ALA A 29 -22.65 -9.27 -5.88
CA ALA A 29 -21.79 -10.33 -6.39
C ALA A 29 -20.99 -10.89 -5.21
N ALA A 30 -20.86 -12.21 -5.20
CA ALA A 30 -20.32 -12.92 -4.05
C ALA A 30 -18.79 -12.88 -4.10
N PRO A 31 -18.09 -12.86 -2.95
CA PRO A 31 -16.65 -13.15 -2.92
C PRO A 31 -16.41 -14.47 -3.65
N GLY A 32 -15.70 -14.45 -4.78
CA GLY A 32 -15.65 -15.60 -5.68
C GLY A 32 -15.93 -15.27 -7.14
N ASP A 33 -16.74 -14.24 -7.38
CA ASP A 33 -17.16 -13.87 -8.72
C ASP A 33 -15.99 -13.31 -9.50
N VAL A 34 -15.64 -14.02 -10.57
CA VAL A 34 -14.57 -13.60 -11.46
C VAL A 34 -15.15 -12.53 -12.38
N ASN A 35 -14.65 -11.31 -12.26
CA ASN A 35 -15.17 -10.20 -13.05
C ASN A 35 -14.80 -10.36 -14.54
N ALA A 36 -15.22 -9.43 -15.40
CA ALA A 36 -14.99 -9.49 -16.85
C ALA A 36 -13.50 -9.36 -17.27
N PHE A 37 -12.57 -9.13 -16.33
CA PHE A 37 -11.15 -9.02 -16.62
C PHE A 37 -10.56 -10.39 -16.98
N ASN A 38 -10.32 -10.60 -18.27
CA ASN A 38 -9.60 -11.74 -18.82
C ASN A 38 -8.75 -11.27 -20.01
N PRO A 39 -7.47 -10.92 -19.79
CA PRO A 39 -6.62 -10.33 -20.82
C PRO A 39 -6.13 -11.33 -21.87
N ASP A 40 -6.37 -12.64 -21.67
CA ASP A 40 -5.97 -13.69 -22.60
C ASP A 40 -4.45 -13.69 -22.90
N LEU A 41 -3.64 -13.74 -21.84
CA LEU A 41 -2.18 -13.76 -21.97
C LEU A 41 -1.69 -15.17 -22.34
N ASN A 42 -0.78 -15.26 -23.32
CA ASN A 42 -0.20 -16.54 -23.73
C ASN A 42 0.99 -17.02 -22.85
N GLY A 43 1.44 -16.20 -21.91
CA GLY A 43 2.51 -16.49 -20.96
C GLY A 43 2.20 -15.91 -19.58
N PHE A 44 2.94 -16.34 -18.56
CA PHE A 44 2.64 -15.98 -17.18
C PHE A 44 2.98 -14.52 -16.86
N VAL A 45 2.26 -13.96 -15.88
CA VAL A 45 2.59 -12.67 -15.25
C VAL A 45 3.60 -12.93 -14.13
N SER A 46 4.71 -12.19 -14.12
CA SER A 46 5.72 -12.25 -13.05
C SER A 46 5.58 -11.12 -12.04
N SER A 47 5.15 -9.93 -12.48
CA SER A 47 4.92 -8.78 -11.61
C SER A 47 3.80 -7.92 -12.19
N SER A 48 3.11 -7.22 -11.29
CA SER A 48 2.11 -6.23 -11.62
C SER A 48 2.26 -5.00 -10.73
N ALA A 49 1.72 -3.88 -11.18
CA ALA A 49 1.65 -2.65 -10.38
C ALA A 49 0.45 -1.81 -10.81
N ILE A 50 -0.07 -1.03 -9.87
CA ILE A 50 -1.27 -0.22 -10.07
C ILE A 50 -0.93 1.23 -9.74
N LEU A 51 -1.22 2.14 -10.66
CA LEU A 51 -1.14 3.57 -10.43
C LEU A 51 -2.36 4.06 -9.62
N PRO A 52 -2.26 5.20 -8.93
CA PRO A 52 -3.38 5.73 -8.12
C PRO A 52 -4.67 6.01 -8.89
N ASP A 53 -4.59 6.17 -10.22
CA ASP A 53 -5.76 6.34 -11.09
C ASP A 53 -6.48 5.00 -11.42
N GLY A 54 -5.91 3.87 -11.01
CA GLY A 54 -6.37 2.51 -11.28
C GLY A 54 -5.75 1.86 -12.52
N THR A 55 -4.85 2.54 -13.23
CA THR A 55 -4.12 1.97 -14.38
C THR A 55 -3.25 0.81 -13.92
N LEU A 56 -3.38 -0.34 -14.57
CA LEU A 56 -2.70 -1.58 -14.22
C LEU A 56 -1.62 -1.91 -15.26
N TYR A 57 -0.39 -2.12 -14.79
CA TYR A 57 0.71 -2.65 -15.58
C TYR A 57 0.97 -4.10 -15.22
N LEU A 58 1.13 -4.94 -16.24
CA LEU A 58 1.53 -6.34 -16.11
C LEU A 58 2.87 -6.56 -16.83
N THR A 59 3.80 -7.25 -16.18
CA THR A 59 5.04 -7.75 -16.79
C THR A 59 5.11 -9.27 -16.67
N GLY A 60 5.83 -9.92 -17.58
CA GLY A 60 6.02 -11.37 -17.55
C GLY A 60 6.49 -11.97 -18.86
N GLN A 61 6.34 -13.29 -18.98
CA GLN A 61 6.84 -14.08 -20.12
C GLN A 61 5.83 -14.24 -21.26
N PHE A 62 4.79 -13.41 -21.31
CA PHE A 62 3.85 -13.40 -22.42
C PHE A 62 4.42 -12.68 -23.64
N SER A 63 4.00 -13.10 -24.83
CA SER A 63 4.27 -12.42 -26.10
C SER A 63 3.00 -11.87 -26.76
N THR A 64 1.81 -12.15 -26.20
CA THR A 64 0.54 -11.60 -26.67
C THR A 64 -0.44 -11.27 -25.53
N VAL A 65 -1.32 -10.31 -25.80
CA VAL A 65 -2.56 -10.03 -25.05
C VAL A 65 -3.72 -10.25 -26.02
N GLY A 66 -4.45 -11.34 -25.87
CA GLY A 66 -5.33 -11.85 -26.93
C GLY A 66 -4.57 -12.02 -28.24
N MET A 67 -5.00 -11.33 -29.30
CA MET A 67 -4.34 -11.36 -30.61
C MET A 67 -3.27 -10.27 -30.80
N ALA A 68 -3.09 -9.35 -29.85
CA ALA A 68 -2.13 -8.26 -29.97
C ALA A 68 -0.74 -8.68 -29.50
N ASN A 69 0.30 -8.44 -30.31
CA ASN A 69 1.68 -8.71 -29.92
C ASN A 69 2.11 -7.78 -28.77
N ARG A 70 2.62 -8.36 -27.69
CA ARG A 70 3.13 -7.66 -26.51
C ARG A 70 4.27 -8.44 -25.88
N THR A 71 5.49 -7.93 -25.99
CA THR A 71 6.70 -8.60 -25.49
C THR A 71 6.83 -8.38 -23.98
N GLY A 72 6.08 -9.14 -23.19
CA GLY A 72 6.25 -9.21 -21.74
C GLY A 72 5.88 -7.95 -20.96
N ILE A 73 5.19 -6.99 -21.57
CA ILE A 73 4.57 -5.87 -20.86
C ILE A 73 3.23 -5.47 -21.50
N ALA A 74 2.24 -5.18 -20.65
CA ALA A 74 0.92 -4.71 -21.03
C ALA A 74 0.39 -3.66 -20.05
N ARG A 75 -0.37 -2.70 -20.57
CA ARG A 75 -1.10 -1.68 -19.79
C ARG A 75 -2.60 -1.89 -19.94
N PHE A 76 -3.33 -1.73 -18.85
CA PHE A 76 -4.79 -1.79 -18.79
C PHE A 76 -5.31 -0.52 -18.13
N LEU A 77 -6.38 0.02 -18.70
CA LEU A 77 -7.05 1.21 -18.18
C LEU A 77 -7.79 0.88 -16.87
N PRO A 78 -8.18 1.87 -16.06
CA PRO A 78 -8.85 1.66 -14.77
C PRO A 78 -10.14 0.81 -14.83
N ASN A 79 -10.80 0.81 -15.98
CA ASN A 79 -11.99 0.00 -16.27
C ASN A 79 -11.66 -1.45 -16.67
N GLY A 80 -10.39 -1.86 -16.64
CA GLY A 80 -9.91 -3.19 -17.00
C GLY A 80 -9.68 -3.42 -18.51
N THR A 81 -9.94 -2.44 -19.38
CA THR A 81 -9.73 -2.64 -20.83
C THR A 81 -8.25 -2.55 -21.20
N PHE A 82 -7.80 -3.45 -22.08
CA PHE A 82 -6.44 -3.44 -22.61
C PHE A 82 -6.15 -2.16 -23.40
N ASP A 83 -5.05 -1.48 -23.05
CA ASP A 83 -4.59 -0.31 -23.77
C ASP A 83 -3.68 -0.73 -24.94
N ALA A 84 -4.30 -0.88 -26.12
CA ALA A 84 -3.59 -1.23 -27.34
C ALA A 84 -2.63 -0.13 -27.83
N SER A 85 -2.73 1.11 -27.34
CA SER A 85 -1.83 2.21 -27.71
C SER A 85 -0.48 2.13 -27.00
N PHE A 86 -0.44 1.52 -25.81
CA PHE A 86 0.80 1.22 -25.11
C PHE A 86 1.49 0.03 -25.76
N ASN A 87 2.49 0.32 -26.60
CA ASN A 87 3.29 -0.67 -27.32
C ASN A 87 4.76 -0.21 -27.41
N PRO A 88 5.56 -0.41 -26.35
CA PRO A 88 6.90 0.16 -26.25
C PRO A 88 7.95 -0.48 -27.18
N ASN A 89 7.62 -1.55 -27.90
CA ASN A 89 8.54 -2.24 -28.81
C ASN A 89 9.89 -2.58 -28.17
N ASN A 90 9.85 -3.08 -26.93
CA ASN A 90 11.01 -3.56 -26.20
C ASN A 90 11.57 -4.86 -26.81
N SER A 91 12.89 -5.04 -26.79
CA SER A 91 13.55 -6.17 -27.48
C SER A 91 13.29 -7.55 -26.87
N ASN A 92 12.95 -7.60 -25.58
CA ASN A 92 12.79 -8.83 -24.82
C ASN A 92 11.85 -8.59 -23.62
N ILE A 93 11.45 -9.65 -22.95
CA ILE A 93 10.46 -9.62 -21.86
C ILE A 93 10.83 -8.67 -20.72
N CYS A 94 9.80 -8.09 -20.10
CA CYS A 94 9.92 -7.37 -18.83
C CYS A 94 9.52 -8.33 -17.70
N GLU A 95 10.21 -8.24 -16.56
CA GLU A 95 9.96 -9.13 -15.43
C GLU A 95 9.46 -8.39 -14.18
N ARG A 96 9.79 -7.10 -14.05
CA ARG A 96 9.39 -6.28 -12.89
C ARG A 96 8.75 -4.98 -13.31
N VAL A 97 7.79 -4.56 -12.52
CA VAL A 97 7.19 -3.23 -12.59
C VAL A 97 7.06 -2.65 -11.19
N TYR A 98 7.38 -1.37 -11.06
CA TYR A 98 7.43 -0.64 -9.80
C TYR A 98 6.88 0.77 -10.02
N VAL A 99 5.91 1.18 -9.20
CA VAL A 99 5.40 2.57 -9.22
C VAL A 99 6.19 3.40 -8.23
N GLN A 100 6.76 4.52 -8.66
CA GLN A 100 7.41 5.50 -7.81
C GLN A 100 6.37 6.41 -7.12
N SER A 101 6.78 7.08 -6.03
CA SER A 101 5.92 8.01 -5.29
C SER A 101 5.48 9.26 -6.06
N ASP A 102 6.08 9.51 -7.23
CA ASP A 102 5.75 10.58 -8.17
C ASP A 102 4.90 10.07 -9.36
N ASN A 103 4.36 8.85 -9.25
CA ASN A 103 3.54 8.16 -10.26
C ASN A 103 4.29 7.83 -11.56
N GLN A 104 5.62 7.96 -11.59
CA GLN A 104 6.43 7.34 -12.65
C GLN A 104 6.50 5.82 -12.43
N VAL A 105 6.73 5.08 -13.50
CA VAL A 105 6.79 3.62 -13.47
C VAL A 105 8.17 3.14 -13.93
N LEU A 106 8.84 2.37 -13.09
CA LEU A 106 10.06 1.66 -13.44
C LEU A 106 9.69 0.27 -13.93
N ILE A 107 10.26 -0.12 -15.06
CA ILE A 107 10.09 -1.44 -15.67
C ILE A 107 11.48 -2.04 -15.82
N ALA A 108 11.67 -3.25 -15.31
CA ALA A 108 12.93 -3.98 -15.44
C ALA A 108 12.73 -5.36 -16.04
N GLY A 109 13.74 -5.90 -16.73
CA GLY A 109 13.71 -7.24 -17.31
C GLY A 109 14.86 -7.47 -18.30
N PHE A 110 14.70 -8.44 -19.20
CA PHE A 110 15.78 -8.92 -20.07
C PHE A 110 15.98 -8.10 -21.36
N PHE A 111 15.32 -6.95 -21.50
CA PHE A 111 15.43 -6.13 -22.69
C PHE A 111 16.77 -5.39 -22.75
N THR A 112 17.25 -5.14 -23.96
CA THR A 112 18.43 -4.33 -24.28
C THR A 112 18.04 -3.07 -25.07
N THR A 113 16.82 -3.05 -25.63
CA THR A 113 16.26 -1.85 -26.25
C THR A 113 14.84 -1.58 -25.82
N TRP A 114 14.50 -0.29 -25.80
CA TRP A 114 13.16 0.26 -25.57
C TRP A 114 12.86 1.25 -26.69
N GLU A 115 11.75 1.07 -27.41
CA GLU A 115 11.42 1.84 -28.62
C GLU A 115 12.56 1.84 -29.67
N GLY A 116 13.38 0.78 -29.70
CA GLY A 116 14.54 0.66 -30.58
C GLY A 116 15.79 1.44 -30.14
N GLN A 117 15.74 2.16 -29.02
CA GLN A 117 16.89 2.85 -28.40
C GLN A 117 17.56 1.95 -27.35
N SER A 118 18.86 2.12 -27.10
CA SER A 118 19.59 1.35 -26.09
C SER A 118 19.10 1.73 -24.68
N PHE A 119 18.40 0.81 -24.04
CA PHE A 119 17.98 0.86 -22.65
C PHE A 119 18.18 -0.54 -22.09
N GLU A 120 19.23 -0.70 -21.29
CA GLU A 120 19.62 -2.01 -20.79
C GLU A 120 18.89 -2.29 -19.47
N ARG A 121 18.03 -3.32 -19.49
CA ARG A 121 17.39 -3.96 -18.33
C ARG A 121 16.46 -3.13 -17.45
N ILE A 122 16.46 -1.80 -17.53
CA ILE A 122 15.55 -0.94 -16.79
C ILE A 122 15.23 0.32 -17.60
N VAL A 123 13.96 0.73 -17.53
CA VAL A 123 13.45 1.97 -18.11
C VAL A 123 12.50 2.63 -17.11
N ARG A 124 12.45 3.96 -17.12
CA ARG A 124 11.44 4.74 -16.42
C ARG A 124 10.47 5.33 -17.42
N ILE A 125 9.17 5.21 -17.16
CA ILE A 125 8.11 5.82 -17.98
C ILE A 125 7.23 6.73 -17.12
N ASP A 126 6.60 7.72 -17.76
CA ASP A 126 5.55 8.54 -17.14
C ASP A 126 4.18 7.86 -17.18
N ALA A 127 3.16 8.52 -16.64
CA ALA A 127 1.79 8.01 -16.60
C ALA A 127 1.17 7.81 -18.00
N ASP A 128 1.60 8.62 -18.99
CA ASP A 128 1.16 8.52 -20.39
C ASP A 128 1.88 7.39 -21.14
N GLY A 129 2.98 6.89 -20.59
CA GLY A 129 3.78 5.78 -21.11
C GLY A 129 5.02 6.21 -21.89
N ASN A 130 5.37 7.50 -21.88
CA ASN A 130 6.59 7.99 -22.52
C ASN A 130 7.80 7.65 -21.63
N HIS A 131 8.90 7.19 -22.21
CA HIS A 131 10.11 6.93 -21.43
C HIS A 131 10.92 8.18 -21.12
N ASP A 132 11.47 8.19 -19.92
CA ASP A 132 12.38 9.21 -19.44
C ASP A 132 13.79 8.96 -19.98
N THR A 133 14.17 9.73 -21.00
CA THR A 133 15.48 9.62 -21.63
C THR A 133 16.64 10.09 -20.75
N SER A 134 16.35 10.79 -19.65
CA SER A 134 17.37 11.20 -18.68
C SER A 134 17.74 10.10 -17.69
N PHE A 135 16.89 9.07 -17.56
CA PHE A 135 17.13 7.92 -16.68
C PHE A 135 17.66 6.72 -17.47
N ASN A 136 18.98 6.52 -17.49
CA ASN A 136 19.60 5.40 -18.22
C ASN A 136 20.80 4.80 -17.46
N PRO A 137 20.58 4.00 -16.41
CA PRO A 137 21.66 3.43 -15.59
C PRO A 137 22.52 2.39 -16.33
N SER A 138 22.00 1.73 -17.37
CA SER A 138 22.71 0.70 -18.14
C SER A 138 23.40 -0.41 -17.29
N PRO A 139 22.68 -1.12 -16.40
CA PRO A 139 23.20 -2.35 -15.77
C PRO A 139 23.53 -3.43 -16.81
N ASN A 140 24.57 -4.22 -16.57
CA ASN A 140 24.98 -5.28 -17.50
C ASN A 140 24.19 -6.59 -17.37
N ASP A 141 23.31 -6.69 -16.38
CA ASP A 141 22.47 -7.85 -16.12
C ASP A 141 21.22 -7.43 -15.32
N ASP A 142 20.34 -8.38 -15.02
CA ASP A 142 18.99 -8.11 -14.53
C ASP A 142 18.92 -7.43 -13.16
N ILE A 143 17.86 -6.64 -12.97
CA ILE A 143 17.45 -6.07 -11.68
C ILE A 143 16.29 -6.89 -11.13
N ASN A 144 16.49 -7.48 -9.96
CA ASN A 144 15.50 -8.31 -9.24
C ASN A 144 14.74 -7.53 -8.18
N SER A 145 15.24 -6.40 -7.66
CA SER A 145 14.51 -5.64 -6.64
C SER A 145 14.84 -4.16 -6.70
N ILE A 146 13.84 -3.32 -6.42
CA ILE A 146 13.93 -1.87 -6.43
C ILE A 146 13.23 -1.33 -5.18
N LEU A 147 13.91 -0.42 -4.48
CA LEU A 147 13.35 0.36 -3.37
C LEU A 147 13.59 1.85 -3.58
N GLN A 148 12.57 2.69 -3.45
CA GLN A 148 12.73 4.14 -3.49
C GLN A 148 12.95 4.73 -2.08
N GLN A 149 13.93 5.63 -1.97
CA GLN A 149 14.21 6.42 -0.77
C GLN A 149 13.37 7.72 -0.76
N ASP A 150 13.29 8.39 0.39
CA ASP A 150 12.44 9.58 0.55
C ASP A 150 12.95 10.78 -0.27
N ASP A 151 14.24 10.77 -0.62
CA ASP A 151 14.89 11.76 -1.50
C ASP A 151 14.73 11.43 -2.99
N GLY A 152 13.98 10.38 -3.33
CA GLY A 152 13.73 9.95 -4.70
C GLY A 152 14.79 9.02 -5.28
N LYS A 153 15.92 8.81 -4.58
CA LYS A 153 16.96 7.85 -5.00
C LYS A 153 16.43 6.42 -4.98
N LEU A 154 17.04 5.56 -5.79
CA LEU A 154 16.64 4.15 -5.91
C LEU A 154 17.75 3.25 -5.41
N ILE A 155 17.42 2.29 -4.56
CA ILE A 155 18.29 1.15 -4.28
C ILE A 155 17.85 0.03 -5.21
N VAL A 156 18.79 -0.46 -6.03
CA VAL A 156 18.57 -1.54 -6.98
C VAL A 156 19.42 -2.73 -6.60
N ALA A 157 18.86 -3.94 -6.75
CA ALA A 157 19.59 -5.17 -6.54
C ALA A 157 19.22 -6.24 -7.58
N GLY A 158 20.14 -7.16 -7.86
CA GLY A 158 19.92 -8.20 -8.85
C GLY A 158 21.19 -8.95 -9.25
N ARG A 159 21.30 -9.29 -10.53
CA ARG A 159 22.36 -10.12 -11.11
C ARG A 159 23.46 -9.32 -11.80
N PHE A 160 23.43 -8.00 -11.73
CA PHE A 160 24.43 -7.13 -12.37
C PHE A 160 25.77 -7.14 -11.61
N THR A 161 26.86 -7.03 -12.36
CA THR A 161 28.23 -6.81 -11.84
C THR A 161 28.77 -5.43 -12.19
N SER A 162 28.07 -4.69 -13.06
CA SER A 162 28.42 -3.32 -13.40
C SER A 162 27.18 -2.51 -13.81
N ILE A 163 27.24 -1.20 -13.59
CA ILE A 163 26.26 -0.20 -14.03
C ILE A 163 27.04 0.90 -14.72
N ASP A 164 26.65 1.26 -15.95
CA ASP A 164 27.38 2.20 -16.82
C ASP A 164 28.90 1.90 -16.93
N GLY A 165 29.23 0.61 -17.02
CA GLY A 165 30.61 0.12 -17.07
C GLY A 165 31.42 0.23 -15.77
N GLN A 166 30.87 0.84 -14.70
CA GLN A 166 31.50 0.87 -13.38
C GLN A 166 31.20 -0.42 -12.63
N MET A 167 32.23 -1.04 -12.03
CA MET A 167 32.05 -2.26 -11.24
C MET A 167 31.26 -1.97 -9.96
N VAL A 168 30.11 -2.61 -9.84
CA VAL A 168 29.25 -2.58 -8.66
C VAL A 168 28.50 -3.91 -8.59
N ASN A 169 28.79 -4.69 -7.56
CA ASN A 169 28.26 -6.04 -7.47
C ASN A 169 26.90 -6.05 -6.79
N ARG A 170 25.87 -6.38 -7.57
CA ARG A 170 24.57 -6.91 -7.13
C ARG A 170 23.67 -5.96 -6.34
N ILE A 171 24.20 -4.89 -5.77
CA ILE A 171 23.48 -3.88 -4.97
C ILE A 171 24.08 -2.52 -5.28
N ALA A 172 23.25 -1.56 -5.68
CA ALA A 172 23.66 -0.19 -5.96
C ALA A 172 22.61 0.81 -5.50
N ARG A 173 23.02 2.06 -5.29
CA ARG A 173 22.10 3.19 -5.22
C ARG A 173 22.24 4.05 -6.47
N LEU A 174 21.12 4.41 -7.06
CA LEU A 174 20.99 5.30 -8.19
C LEU A 174 20.42 6.65 -7.72
N ASP A 175 20.98 7.73 -8.24
CA ASP A 175 20.38 9.06 -8.16
C ASP A 175 19.08 9.12 -8.99
N THR A 176 18.33 10.22 -8.86
CA THR A 176 17.03 10.38 -9.55
C THR A 176 17.13 10.38 -11.07
N ASP A 177 18.32 10.62 -11.63
CA ASP A 177 18.63 10.54 -13.06
C ASP A 177 19.21 9.18 -13.48
N GLY A 178 19.26 8.20 -12.56
CA GLY A 178 19.79 6.87 -12.84
C GLY A 178 21.31 6.76 -12.78
N SER A 179 22.04 7.84 -12.53
CA SER A 179 23.49 7.76 -12.30
C SER A 179 23.82 7.07 -10.97
N LEU A 180 25.00 6.44 -10.87
CA LEU A 180 25.42 5.77 -9.63
C LEU A 180 25.74 6.78 -8.51
N ASP A 181 25.14 6.58 -7.34
CA ASP A 181 25.48 7.35 -6.14
C ASP A 181 26.72 6.76 -5.45
N ALA A 182 27.87 7.39 -5.67
CA ALA A 182 29.16 6.99 -5.10
C ALA A 182 29.22 7.08 -3.55
N THR A 183 28.26 7.71 -2.89
CA THR A 183 28.20 7.78 -1.41
C THR A 183 27.58 6.53 -0.78
N PHE A 184 26.98 5.66 -1.58
CA PHE A 184 26.48 4.36 -1.15
C PHE A 184 27.51 3.28 -1.45
N ASN A 185 28.20 2.79 -0.41
CA ASN A 185 29.31 1.87 -0.58
C ASN A 185 29.02 0.52 0.07
N VAL A 186 28.82 -0.50 -0.76
CA VAL A 186 28.62 -1.90 -0.36
C VAL A 186 29.93 -2.70 -0.30
N GLY A 187 31.08 -2.03 -0.44
CA GLY A 187 32.39 -2.66 -0.49
C GLY A 187 32.53 -3.57 -1.71
N MET A 188 32.90 -4.83 -1.49
CA MET A 188 32.91 -5.83 -2.57
C MET A 188 31.51 -6.25 -3.04
N GLY A 189 30.45 -5.79 -2.36
CA GLY A 189 29.07 -6.17 -2.62
C GLY A 189 28.76 -7.61 -2.22
N ALA A 190 27.65 -8.15 -2.71
CA ALA A 190 27.32 -9.57 -2.57
C ALA A 190 28.08 -10.41 -3.61
N ASP A 191 28.47 -11.63 -3.24
CA ASP A 191 29.15 -12.58 -4.15
C ASP A 191 28.18 -13.43 -5.00
N GLY A 192 26.88 -13.32 -4.74
CA GLY A 192 25.80 -13.98 -5.46
C GLY A 192 24.65 -13.03 -5.77
N GLU A 193 23.61 -13.52 -6.44
CA GLU A 193 22.44 -12.70 -6.78
C GLU A 193 21.66 -12.24 -5.54
N VAL A 194 21.07 -11.05 -5.65
CA VAL A 194 20.25 -10.46 -4.61
C VAL A 194 18.83 -10.31 -5.16
N ASP A 195 17.89 -11.02 -4.57
CA ASP A 195 16.54 -11.18 -5.09
C ASP A 195 15.53 -10.25 -4.45
N ALA A 196 15.77 -9.86 -3.19
CA ALA A 196 14.81 -9.07 -2.45
C ALA A 196 15.46 -8.05 -1.52
N LEU A 197 14.82 -6.89 -1.44
CA LEU A 197 15.18 -5.79 -0.55
C LEU A 197 13.97 -5.37 0.29
N ALA A 198 14.20 -4.92 1.53
CA ALA A 198 13.18 -4.23 2.33
C ALA A 198 13.77 -3.15 3.22
N PHE A 199 13.04 -2.06 3.43
CA PHE A 199 13.40 -1.05 4.44
C PHE A 199 12.96 -1.45 5.84
N GLN A 200 13.83 -1.16 6.81
CA GLN A 200 13.46 -1.02 8.21
C GLN A 200 13.07 0.43 8.54
N ASP A 201 12.38 0.67 9.66
CA ASP A 201 11.93 2.02 10.05
C ASP A 201 13.09 2.98 10.34
N ASP A 202 14.27 2.46 10.68
CA ASP A 202 15.47 3.23 10.93
C ASP A 202 16.29 3.53 9.67
N GLY A 203 15.76 3.21 8.49
CA GLY A 203 16.40 3.42 7.19
C GLY A 203 17.46 2.39 6.83
N LYS A 204 17.67 1.35 7.65
CA LYS A 204 18.48 0.19 7.26
C LYS A 204 17.75 -0.65 6.22
N ILE A 205 18.52 -1.45 5.48
CA ILE A 205 18.04 -2.23 4.35
C ILE A 205 18.29 -3.70 4.62
N LEU A 206 17.25 -4.51 4.59
CA LEU A 206 17.36 -5.96 4.58
C LEU A 206 17.63 -6.43 3.15
N VAL A 207 18.55 -7.37 3.01
CA VAL A 207 19.05 -7.89 1.72
C VAL A 207 18.96 -9.41 1.76
N MET A 208 18.32 -10.00 0.77
CA MET A 208 18.15 -11.46 0.63
C MET A 208 18.43 -11.94 -0.79
N GLY A 209 18.95 -13.15 -0.93
CA GLY A 209 19.20 -13.79 -2.23
C GLY A 209 20.12 -15.00 -2.15
N GLU A 210 20.72 -15.39 -3.27
CA GLU A 210 21.63 -16.54 -3.39
C GLU A 210 23.11 -16.15 -3.22
N PHE A 211 23.46 -15.42 -2.17
CA PHE A 211 24.85 -15.04 -1.84
C PHE A 211 25.36 -15.76 -0.58
N ALA A 212 26.68 -15.90 -0.45
CA ALA A 212 27.33 -16.44 0.73
C ALA A 212 28.06 -15.37 1.55
N ASN A 213 28.43 -14.25 0.91
CA ASN A 213 29.17 -13.17 1.52
C ASN A 213 28.64 -11.80 1.08
N ILE A 214 28.73 -10.83 1.99
CA ILE A 214 28.66 -9.39 1.65
C ILE A 214 29.94 -8.74 2.14
N ASP A 215 30.61 -8.02 1.24
CA ASP A 215 31.89 -7.35 1.52
C ASP A 215 32.94 -8.30 2.13
N GLY A 216 32.95 -9.55 1.65
CA GLY A 216 33.85 -10.60 2.14
C GLY A 216 33.52 -11.15 3.52
N THR A 217 32.45 -10.68 4.15
CA THR A 217 31.95 -11.19 5.43
C THR A 217 30.85 -12.21 5.18
N ALA A 218 30.97 -13.39 5.80
CA ALA A 218 30.00 -14.47 5.66
C ALA A 218 28.60 -14.03 6.12
N ARG A 219 27.66 -14.11 5.19
CA ARG A 219 26.23 -13.82 5.33
C ARG A 219 25.52 -14.66 4.28
N THR A 220 24.99 -15.82 4.67
CA THR A 220 24.37 -16.73 3.72
C THR A 220 22.94 -16.31 3.42
N GLY A 221 22.74 -15.68 2.26
CA GLY A 221 21.45 -15.31 1.69
C GLY A 221 20.61 -14.32 2.49
N PHE A 222 21.11 -13.84 3.63
CA PHE A 222 20.46 -12.80 4.44
C PHE A 222 21.51 -11.87 5.05
N ALA A 223 21.32 -10.57 4.86
CA ALA A 223 22.10 -9.54 5.52
C ALA A 223 21.28 -8.27 5.79
N ARG A 224 21.85 -7.38 6.60
CA ARG A 224 21.36 -6.01 6.76
C ARG A 224 22.45 -5.02 6.39
N LEU A 225 22.10 -4.00 5.62
CA LEU A 225 22.96 -2.86 5.32
C LEU A 225 22.50 -1.63 6.11
N ASN A 226 23.45 -0.79 6.49
CA ASN A 226 23.19 0.56 6.95
C ASN A 226 22.71 1.43 5.77
N ALA A 227 22.13 2.60 6.07
CA ALA A 227 21.64 3.54 5.05
C ALA A 227 22.71 4.04 4.06
N ASN A 228 24.00 3.89 4.39
CA ASN A 228 25.14 4.22 3.53
C ASN A 228 25.68 3.02 2.72
N GLY A 229 25.02 1.87 2.78
CA GLY A 229 25.41 0.65 2.06
C GLY A 229 26.37 -0.28 2.80
N SER A 230 27.00 0.16 3.90
CA SER A 230 27.91 -0.69 4.67
C SER A 230 27.17 -1.84 5.37
N LEU A 231 27.78 -3.03 5.42
CA LEU A 231 27.24 -4.18 6.13
C LEU A 231 27.07 -3.88 7.63
N ASP A 232 25.87 -4.12 8.17
CA ASP A 232 25.61 -4.12 9.60
C ASP A 232 25.94 -5.50 10.19
N THR A 233 27.15 -5.62 10.73
CA THR A 233 27.65 -6.87 11.32
C THR A 233 26.95 -7.26 12.62
N THR A 234 26.14 -6.37 13.20
CA THR A 234 25.38 -6.64 14.44
C THR A 234 24.06 -7.36 14.19
N TYR A 235 23.64 -7.47 12.93
CA TYR A 235 22.44 -8.19 12.53
C TYR A 235 22.83 -9.52 11.90
N ASP A 236 22.42 -10.60 12.56
CA ASP A 236 22.57 -11.96 12.09
C ASP A 236 21.32 -12.74 12.52
N PRO A 237 20.41 -13.05 11.59
CA PRO A 237 19.17 -13.73 11.93
C PRO A 237 19.39 -15.23 12.23
N GLY A 238 20.61 -15.75 12.06
CA GLY A 238 20.97 -17.13 12.39
C GLY A 238 20.38 -18.18 11.45
N PHE A 239 19.93 -17.78 10.25
CA PHE A 239 19.42 -18.68 9.21
C PHE A 239 19.96 -18.33 7.82
N ASP A 240 20.01 -19.33 6.96
CA ASP A 240 20.40 -19.18 5.55
C ASP A 240 19.18 -18.72 4.74
N GLY A 241 19.27 -17.53 4.14
CA GLY A 241 18.19 -16.91 3.34
C GLY A 241 18.19 -17.30 1.86
N THR A 242 18.69 -18.49 1.50
CA THR A 242 18.77 -18.91 0.09
C THR A 242 17.37 -19.16 -0.49
N ASN A 243 17.14 -18.76 -1.75
CA ASN A 243 15.85 -18.86 -2.48
C ASN A 243 14.68 -18.08 -1.86
N VAL A 244 14.92 -16.84 -1.45
CA VAL A 244 13.85 -15.92 -1.03
C VAL A 244 13.15 -15.35 -2.25
N PHE A 245 11.81 -15.38 -2.25
CA PHE A 245 10.99 -14.82 -3.32
C PHE A 245 10.37 -13.48 -2.95
N SER A 246 10.04 -13.24 -1.68
CA SER A 246 9.49 -11.96 -1.24
C SER A 246 9.78 -11.70 0.23
N ILE A 247 9.91 -10.41 0.56
CA ILE A 247 9.89 -9.90 1.92
C ILE A 247 8.86 -8.76 2.00
N ASN A 248 7.94 -8.87 2.94
CA ASN A 248 6.93 -7.84 3.18
C ASN A 248 6.94 -7.43 4.65
N LYS A 249 6.93 -6.13 4.88
CA LYS A 249 6.88 -5.60 6.24
C LYS A 249 5.46 -5.73 6.82
N LEU A 250 5.38 -6.00 8.11
CA LEU A 250 4.13 -6.08 8.84
C LEU A 250 3.87 -4.79 9.63
N PRO A 251 2.59 -4.50 9.96
CA PRO A 251 2.23 -3.27 10.67
C PRO A 251 2.86 -3.09 12.05
N ASP A 252 3.29 -4.18 12.69
CA ASP A 252 3.94 -4.21 14.00
C ASP A 252 5.48 -4.11 13.90
N GLY A 253 6.03 -3.90 12.70
CA GLY A 253 7.46 -3.80 12.45
C GLY A 253 8.17 -5.13 12.21
N LYS A 254 7.44 -6.25 12.26
CA LYS A 254 7.93 -7.57 11.84
C LYS A 254 8.02 -7.67 10.32
N PHE A 255 8.59 -8.76 9.81
CA PHE A 255 8.70 -9.04 8.38
C PHE A 255 8.21 -10.44 8.06
N LEU A 256 7.40 -10.59 7.02
CA LEU A 256 7.12 -11.89 6.39
C LEU A 256 8.14 -12.12 5.30
N VAL A 257 8.76 -13.29 5.30
CA VAL A 257 9.70 -13.71 4.25
C VAL A 257 9.21 -15.03 3.69
N CYS A 258 9.04 -15.12 2.37
CA CYS A 258 8.62 -16.34 1.70
C CYS A 258 9.61 -16.77 0.61
N GLY A 259 9.68 -18.07 0.36
CA GLY A 259 10.68 -18.66 -0.51
C GLY A 259 10.58 -20.19 -0.59
N ILE A 260 11.70 -20.82 -0.94
CA ILE A 260 11.93 -22.27 -0.83
C ILE A 260 13.21 -22.48 -0.02
N PHE A 261 13.08 -22.53 1.29
CA PHE A 261 14.23 -22.65 2.19
C PHE A 261 14.79 -24.07 2.13
N GLY A 262 16.08 -24.21 1.79
CA GLY A 262 16.77 -25.49 1.82
C GLY A 262 16.96 -25.99 3.25
N THR A 263 16.75 -27.29 3.48
CA THR A 263 16.92 -27.93 4.81
C THR A 263 18.39 -28.15 5.21
N SER A 264 19.34 -27.68 4.41
CA SER A 264 20.70 -28.24 4.41
C SER A 264 21.73 -27.58 5.31
N ASN A 265 21.46 -26.46 6.03
CA ASN A 265 22.29 -26.01 7.16
C ASN A 265 21.62 -24.86 7.95
N GLY A 266 21.66 -24.90 9.29
CA GLY A 266 21.20 -23.82 10.17
C GLY A 266 20.23 -24.26 11.28
N ALA A 267 20.05 -23.42 12.30
CA ALA A 267 19.26 -23.68 13.52
C ALA A 267 17.77 -24.02 13.28
N PHE A 268 17.33 -24.02 12.01
CA PHE A 268 15.95 -24.16 11.57
C PHE A 268 15.66 -25.46 10.81
N ALA A 269 16.63 -26.37 10.64
CA ALA A 269 16.35 -27.71 10.09
C ALA A 269 15.36 -28.53 10.95
N ALA A 270 15.12 -28.11 12.20
CA ALA A 270 14.14 -28.69 13.12
C ALA A 270 12.80 -27.93 13.16
N MET A 271 12.70 -26.78 12.48
CA MET A 271 11.48 -26.01 12.35
C MET A 271 11.00 -26.17 10.91
N ALA A 272 9.90 -26.87 10.70
CA ALA A 272 9.18 -26.84 9.44
C ALA A 272 8.47 -25.47 9.30
N PRO A 273 9.13 -24.47 8.73
CA PRO A 273 8.40 -23.76 7.69
C PRO A 273 9.30 -23.63 6.45
N GLU A 274 9.20 -24.60 5.55
CA GLU A 274 10.01 -24.68 4.33
C GLU A 274 9.77 -23.50 3.36
N PHE A 275 8.73 -22.69 3.58
CA PHE A 275 8.24 -21.73 2.58
C PHE A 275 7.87 -20.33 3.09
N LEU A 276 7.60 -20.14 4.39
CA LEU A 276 7.13 -18.86 4.94
C LEU A 276 7.55 -18.68 6.41
N VAL A 277 8.33 -17.64 6.70
CA VAL A 277 8.75 -17.28 8.06
C VAL A 277 8.30 -15.87 8.41
N ARG A 278 8.17 -15.60 9.72
CA ARG A 278 8.03 -14.24 10.25
C ARG A 278 9.23 -13.88 11.10
N LEU A 279 9.84 -12.73 10.84
CA LEU A 279 10.98 -12.21 11.57
C LEU A 279 10.57 -11.04 12.45
N ASN A 280 11.15 -10.95 13.64
CA ASN A 280 11.12 -9.76 14.46
C ASN A 280 11.99 -8.64 13.84
N ALA A 281 11.81 -7.40 14.31
CA ALA A 281 12.57 -6.25 13.82
C ALA A 281 14.10 -6.39 14.02
N ASP A 282 14.52 -7.19 15.01
CA ASP A 282 15.92 -7.50 15.29
C ASP A 282 16.48 -8.68 14.47
N GLY A 283 15.66 -9.30 13.62
CA GLY A 283 16.03 -10.43 12.76
C GLY A 283 15.84 -11.80 13.36
N THR A 284 15.51 -11.90 14.65
CA THR A 284 15.18 -13.18 15.26
C THR A 284 13.86 -13.72 14.70
N LEU A 285 13.74 -15.05 14.59
CA LEU A 285 12.48 -15.69 14.18
C LEU A 285 11.37 -15.41 15.20
N ASP A 286 10.18 -15.06 14.71
CA ASP A 286 8.97 -15.02 15.53
C ASP A 286 8.38 -16.43 15.70
N THR A 287 8.71 -17.07 16.81
CA THR A 287 8.28 -18.45 17.11
C THR A 287 6.78 -18.58 17.40
N THR A 288 6.02 -17.49 17.46
CA THR A 288 4.56 -17.54 17.59
C THR A 288 3.84 -17.65 16.23
N PHE A 289 4.60 -17.67 15.13
CA PHE A 289 4.08 -17.84 13.78
C PHE A 289 4.50 -19.22 13.26
N THR A 290 3.58 -20.17 13.25
CA THR A 290 3.87 -21.58 12.95
C THR A 290 2.91 -22.13 11.90
N PRO A 291 2.97 -21.64 10.64
CA PRO A 291 2.08 -22.12 9.60
C PRO A 291 2.42 -23.57 9.22
N ASN A 292 1.43 -24.45 9.12
CA ASN A 292 1.61 -25.82 8.63
C ASN A 292 1.41 -25.85 7.11
N LEU A 293 2.49 -25.68 6.35
CA LEU A 293 2.48 -25.57 4.89
C LEU A 293 3.11 -26.82 4.27
N THR A 294 2.43 -27.48 3.33
CA THR A 294 2.96 -28.71 2.68
C THR A 294 2.83 -28.68 1.16
N GLY A 295 3.84 -29.22 0.48
CA GLY A 295 3.78 -29.62 -0.94
C GLY A 295 4.07 -28.55 -1.98
N GLY A 296 4.66 -27.40 -1.60
CA GLY A 296 5.22 -26.45 -2.56
C GLY A 296 5.59 -25.08 -1.96
N GLY A 297 6.27 -24.25 -2.74
CA GLY A 297 6.76 -22.93 -2.32
C GLY A 297 5.70 -21.82 -2.27
N VAL A 298 5.97 -20.79 -1.48
CA VAL A 298 5.19 -19.54 -1.41
C VAL A 298 5.96 -18.46 -2.15
N PHE A 299 5.42 -18.00 -3.29
CA PHE A 299 6.06 -17.00 -4.15
C PHE A 299 5.79 -15.57 -3.71
N SER A 300 4.61 -15.33 -3.15
CA SER A 300 4.18 -14.03 -2.64
C SER A 300 3.38 -14.21 -1.36
N ALA A 301 3.63 -13.36 -0.37
CA ALA A 301 2.90 -13.28 0.88
C ALA A 301 2.55 -11.82 1.18
N VAL A 302 1.32 -11.41 0.87
CA VAL A 302 0.87 -10.00 0.94
C VAL A 302 0.09 -9.77 2.23
N PRO A 303 0.65 -9.00 3.19
CA PRO A 303 -0.04 -8.70 4.43
C PRO A 303 -1.18 -7.70 4.23
N GLN A 304 -2.28 -7.93 4.94
CA GLN A 304 -3.47 -7.08 4.91
C GLN A 304 -3.61 -6.31 6.23
N VAL A 305 -4.29 -5.16 6.17
CA VAL A 305 -4.45 -4.30 7.34
C VAL A 305 -5.30 -4.96 8.45
N ASN A 306 -6.19 -5.88 8.08
CA ASN A 306 -6.94 -6.73 9.04
C ASN A 306 -6.10 -7.81 9.74
N GLY A 307 -4.81 -7.96 9.39
CA GLY A 307 -3.91 -8.94 9.97
C GLY A 307 -3.90 -10.32 9.29
N LYS A 308 -4.70 -10.51 8.23
CA LYS A 308 -4.63 -11.70 7.36
C LYS A 308 -3.52 -11.54 6.31
N ILE A 309 -3.17 -12.64 5.65
CA ILE A 309 -2.09 -12.69 4.67
C ILE A 309 -2.58 -13.46 3.45
N ILE A 310 -2.48 -12.87 2.25
CA ILE A 310 -2.72 -13.57 0.98
C ILE A 310 -1.44 -14.26 0.54
N LEU A 311 -1.55 -15.52 0.15
CA LEU A 311 -0.46 -16.32 -0.38
C LEU A 311 -0.69 -16.58 -1.87
N ALA A 312 0.30 -16.30 -2.70
CA ALA A 312 0.43 -16.88 -4.04
C ALA A 312 1.45 -18.00 -3.98
N SER A 313 1.05 -19.23 -4.27
CA SER A 313 1.85 -20.42 -3.92
C SER A 313 1.59 -21.60 -4.86
N ASN A 314 2.38 -22.66 -4.67
CA ASN A 314 2.11 -24.01 -5.19
C ASN A 314 1.86 -25.00 -4.04
N LEU A 315 1.31 -24.53 -2.92
CA LEU A 315 1.03 -25.40 -1.79
C LEU A 315 -0.01 -26.46 -2.15
N SER A 316 0.17 -27.66 -1.62
CA SER A 316 -0.84 -28.72 -1.68
C SER A 316 -1.75 -28.71 -0.46
N LYS A 317 -1.23 -28.29 0.70
CA LYS A 317 -1.99 -28.23 1.96
C LYS A 317 -1.59 -27.07 2.84
N ILE A 318 -2.57 -26.59 3.61
CA ILE A 318 -2.39 -25.72 4.78
C ILE A 318 -3.19 -26.34 5.93
N ASP A 319 -2.57 -26.54 7.09
CA ASP A 319 -3.20 -27.17 8.26
C ASP A 319 -3.84 -28.54 7.95
N ASP A 320 -3.14 -29.35 7.14
CA ASP A 320 -3.58 -30.66 6.63
C ASP A 320 -4.83 -30.65 5.72
N ILE A 321 -5.36 -29.47 5.40
CA ILE A 321 -6.46 -29.27 4.47
C ILE A 321 -5.86 -29.08 3.07
N ASP A 322 -6.39 -29.81 2.08
CA ASP A 322 -6.02 -29.61 0.67
C ASP A 322 -6.38 -28.19 0.25
N VAL A 323 -5.41 -27.47 -0.31
CA VAL A 323 -5.59 -26.10 -0.77
C VAL A 323 -5.19 -25.97 -2.23
N GLU A 324 -5.71 -24.92 -2.86
CA GLU A 324 -5.31 -24.50 -4.20
C GLU A 324 -4.26 -23.38 -4.12
N LEU A 325 -4.03 -22.69 -5.23
CA LEU A 325 -2.78 -21.94 -5.46
C LEU A 325 -2.75 -20.54 -4.86
N PHE A 326 -3.92 -19.93 -4.65
CA PHE A 326 -4.05 -18.71 -3.86
C PHE A 326 -4.85 -18.98 -2.60
N ASN A 327 -4.27 -18.62 -1.47
CA ASN A 327 -4.82 -18.91 -0.15
C ASN A 327 -4.79 -17.66 0.71
N ARG A 328 -5.56 -17.71 1.80
CA ARG A 328 -5.46 -16.72 2.87
C ARG A 328 -5.15 -17.44 4.18
N ILE A 329 -4.22 -16.89 4.94
CA ILE A 329 -3.91 -17.35 6.29
C ILE A 329 -4.15 -16.23 7.30
N ASN A 330 -4.39 -16.62 8.54
CA ASN A 330 -4.51 -15.72 9.68
C ASN A 330 -3.13 -15.21 10.12
N GLY A 331 -3.13 -14.16 10.94
CA GLY A 331 -1.91 -13.58 11.50
C GLY A 331 -1.12 -14.52 12.42
N ASP A 332 -1.63 -15.69 12.79
CA ASP A 332 -0.88 -16.71 13.52
C ASP A 332 -0.29 -17.81 12.62
N GLY A 333 -0.64 -17.82 11.32
CA GLY A 333 -0.18 -18.80 10.35
C GLY A 333 -1.21 -19.87 9.98
N THR A 334 -2.35 -19.93 10.68
CA THR A 334 -3.41 -20.91 10.40
C THR A 334 -4.21 -20.57 9.15
N LEU A 335 -4.77 -21.57 8.47
CA LEU A 335 -5.64 -21.38 7.31
C LEU A 335 -6.86 -20.52 7.67
N ASP A 336 -7.13 -19.51 6.86
CA ASP A 336 -8.40 -18.80 6.93
C ASP A 336 -9.45 -19.51 6.07
N THR A 337 -10.23 -20.38 6.69
CA THR A 337 -11.25 -21.19 6.02
C THR A 337 -12.43 -20.37 5.49
N THR A 338 -12.47 -19.05 5.71
CA THR A 338 -13.50 -18.18 5.11
C THR A 338 -13.10 -17.64 3.74
N PHE A 339 -11.92 -18.03 3.23
CA PHE A 339 -11.43 -17.67 1.89
C PHE A 339 -11.54 -18.91 0.99
N ASP A 340 -12.59 -18.96 0.18
CA ASP A 340 -12.97 -20.16 -0.58
C ASP A 340 -12.89 -19.85 -2.09
N TYR A 341 -11.70 -19.98 -2.67
CA TYR A 341 -11.49 -19.82 -4.12
C TYR A 341 -10.79 -21.07 -4.68
N LEU A 342 -11.47 -21.76 -5.60
CA LEU A 342 -10.97 -22.96 -6.27
C LEU A 342 -10.21 -22.54 -7.54
N LEU A 343 -8.89 -22.74 -7.59
CA LEU A 343 -8.02 -22.19 -8.64
C LEU A 343 -7.27 -23.33 -9.35
N THR A 344 -7.65 -23.65 -10.58
CA THR A 344 -7.15 -24.83 -11.30
C THR A 344 -6.82 -24.53 -12.76
N PRO A 345 -5.79 -25.14 -13.39
CA PRO A 345 -4.50 -25.59 -12.86
C PRO A 345 -3.35 -24.59 -13.13
N GLY A 346 -2.33 -24.59 -12.26
CA GLY A 346 -1.00 -23.94 -12.44
C GLY A 346 -0.74 -22.69 -11.58
N GLY A 347 0.45 -22.60 -10.97
CA GLY A 347 0.83 -21.76 -9.82
C GLY A 347 0.58 -20.25 -9.81
N GLY A 348 0.18 -19.69 -8.66
CA GLY A 348 0.12 -18.24 -8.42
C GLY A 348 1.52 -17.61 -8.29
N ARG A 349 1.72 -16.41 -8.83
CA ARG A 349 3.02 -15.69 -8.74
C ARG A 349 2.91 -14.32 -8.12
N ASP A 350 1.83 -13.62 -8.41
CA ASP A 350 1.61 -12.26 -7.94
C ASP A 350 0.16 -12.07 -7.51
N ALA A 351 -0.02 -11.23 -6.49
CA ALA A 351 -1.30 -10.84 -5.93
C ALA A 351 -1.25 -9.38 -5.51
N ILE A 352 -2.22 -8.58 -5.96
CA ILE A 352 -2.35 -7.16 -5.57
C ILE A 352 -3.77 -6.88 -5.11
N VAL A 353 -3.89 -6.28 -3.93
CA VAL A 353 -5.17 -5.73 -3.48
C VAL A 353 -5.38 -4.36 -4.12
N LYS A 354 -6.45 -4.22 -4.89
CA LYS A 354 -6.88 -2.98 -5.53
C LYS A 354 -7.67 -2.11 -4.57
N ASP A 355 -7.79 -0.82 -4.89
CA ASP A 355 -8.51 0.16 -4.05
C ASP A 355 -10.00 -0.10 -3.93
N ASN A 356 -10.60 -0.67 -4.98
CA ASN A 356 -11.97 -1.14 -4.97
C ASN A 356 -12.19 -2.38 -4.08
N GLY A 357 -11.13 -2.89 -3.45
CA GLY A 357 -11.15 -4.06 -2.57
C GLY A 357 -10.98 -5.39 -3.29
N ASN A 358 -10.95 -5.40 -4.64
CA ASN A 358 -10.74 -6.62 -5.41
C ASN A 358 -9.29 -7.09 -5.35
N LEU A 359 -9.10 -8.37 -5.63
CA LEU A 359 -7.78 -8.99 -5.71
C LEU A 359 -7.42 -9.21 -7.17
N PHE A 360 -6.36 -8.56 -7.64
CA PHE A 360 -5.69 -8.94 -8.88
C PHE A 360 -4.79 -10.15 -8.62
N LEU A 361 -4.83 -11.12 -9.51
CA LEU A 361 -4.07 -12.36 -9.47
C LEU A 361 -3.28 -12.50 -10.77
N GLY A 362 -1.99 -12.81 -10.66
CA GLY A 362 -1.10 -13.10 -11.78
C GLY A 362 -0.36 -14.43 -11.56
N GLY A 363 -0.16 -15.21 -12.63
CA GLY A 363 0.66 -16.42 -12.54
C GLY A 363 0.46 -17.42 -13.68
N PHE A 364 0.60 -18.70 -13.35
CA PHE A 364 0.56 -19.85 -14.24
C PHE A 364 -0.83 -20.54 -14.26
N PHE A 365 -1.90 -19.87 -13.85
CA PHE A 365 -3.24 -20.49 -13.88
C PHE A 365 -3.91 -20.34 -15.25
N ALA A 366 -4.85 -21.25 -15.55
CA ALA A 366 -5.68 -21.19 -16.75
C ALA A 366 -7.19 -21.01 -16.44
N GLU A 367 -7.62 -21.27 -15.20
CA GLU A 367 -9.00 -21.08 -14.77
C GLU A 367 -9.07 -20.62 -13.31
N ILE A 368 -10.18 -19.96 -12.98
CA ILE A 368 -10.59 -19.58 -11.63
C ILE A 368 -12.05 -19.98 -11.46
N ASN A 369 -12.34 -20.78 -10.43
CA ASN A 369 -13.69 -21.28 -10.14
C ASN A 369 -14.37 -21.89 -11.39
N GLY A 370 -13.61 -22.66 -12.18
CA GLY A 370 -14.07 -23.28 -13.45
C GLY A 370 -14.30 -22.29 -14.61
N THR A 371 -13.97 -21.01 -14.42
CA THR A 371 -14.05 -19.99 -15.47
C THR A 371 -12.66 -19.75 -16.04
N THR A 372 -12.49 -19.90 -17.36
CA THR A 372 -11.20 -19.68 -18.03
C THR A 372 -10.64 -18.29 -17.76
N ARG A 373 -9.43 -18.24 -17.21
CA ARG A 373 -8.64 -17.03 -16.98
C ARG A 373 -7.19 -17.35 -17.30
N ASN A 374 -6.70 -16.79 -18.40
CA ASN A 374 -5.36 -17.10 -18.86
C ASN A 374 -4.38 -16.16 -18.15
N ARG A 375 -3.74 -16.69 -17.09
CA ARG A 375 -2.57 -16.13 -16.39
C ARG A 375 -2.79 -14.86 -15.59
N ALA A 376 -3.93 -14.21 -15.74
CA ALA A 376 -4.32 -13.03 -14.99
C ALA A 376 -5.84 -12.99 -14.78
N ALA A 377 -6.25 -12.49 -13.61
CA ALA A 377 -7.65 -12.31 -13.26
C ALA A 377 -7.81 -11.22 -12.21
N GLU A 378 -8.99 -10.62 -12.16
CA GLU A 378 -9.43 -9.85 -11.01
C GLU A 378 -10.65 -10.55 -10.40
N VAL A 379 -10.60 -10.77 -9.10
CA VAL A 379 -11.63 -11.48 -8.37
C VAL A 379 -12.23 -10.57 -7.33
N GLU A 380 -13.56 -10.60 -7.25
CA GLU A 380 -14.25 -9.94 -6.16
C GLU A 380 -13.83 -10.55 -4.83
N TYR A 381 -13.52 -9.66 -3.90
CA TYR A 381 -12.92 -10.04 -2.64
C TYR A 381 -13.77 -9.51 -1.48
N GLU A 382 -13.41 -8.41 -0.82
CA GLU A 382 -14.34 -7.76 0.14
C GLU A 382 -14.10 -6.25 0.18
N ALA A 383 -15.10 -5.50 0.64
CA ALA A 383 -15.04 -4.05 0.72
C ALA A 383 -13.86 -3.54 1.57
N THR A 384 -13.22 -2.50 1.06
CA THR A 384 -12.14 -1.74 1.71
C THR A 384 -12.66 -0.40 2.24
N THR A 385 -11.95 0.20 3.19
CA THR A 385 -12.12 1.63 3.53
C THR A 385 -10.81 2.32 3.27
N ASP A 386 -10.83 3.48 2.64
CA ASP A 386 -9.71 4.41 2.54
C ASP A 386 -10.25 5.80 2.87
N GLU A 387 -9.96 6.29 4.08
CA GLU A 387 -10.52 7.53 4.59
C GLU A 387 -9.44 8.46 5.15
N LEU A 388 -9.40 9.68 4.61
CA LEU A 388 -8.64 10.78 5.17
C LEU A 388 -9.54 11.63 6.07
N SER A 389 -9.06 11.97 7.25
CA SER A 389 -9.80 12.83 8.17
C SER A 389 -8.86 13.69 9.02
N HIS A 390 -9.43 14.64 9.75
CA HIS A 390 -8.68 15.52 10.64
C HIS A 390 -9.33 15.65 12.01
N SER A 391 -8.55 15.97 13.03
CA SER A 391 -9.12 16.27 14.34
C SER A 391 -9.94 17.56 14.29
N PRO A 392 -11.04 17.70 15.06
CA PRO A 392 -11.89 18.90 15.00
C PRO A 392 -11.12 20.22 15.23
N ASN A 393 -10.13 20.19 16.13
CA ASN A 393 -9.27 21.34 16.41
C ASN A 393 -8.17 21.58 15.35
N GLY A 394 -8.03 20.72 14.33
CA GLY A 394 -7.08 20.84 13.23
C GLY A 394 -5.62 20.60 13.60
N THR A 395 -5.39 19.81 14.65
CA THR A 395 -4.04 19.53 15.16
C THR A 395 -3.52 18.15 14.77
N LYS A 396 -4.36 17.33 14.14
CA LYS A 396 -4.02 15.99 13.67
C LYS A 396 -4.67 15.69 12.32
N LEU A 397 -3.98 14.88 11.53
CA LEU A 397 -4.52 14.16 10.38
C LEU A 397 -4.55 12.66 10.68
N PHE A 398 -5.52 11.99 10.09
CA PHE A 398 -5.68 10.54 10.16
C PHE A 398 -5.87 9.98 8.76
N TRP A 399 -5.28 8.83 8.53
CA TRP A 399 -5.56 8.01 7.36
C TRP A 399 -5.97 6.63 7.85
N THR A 400 -7.21 6.22 7.58
CA THR A 400 -7.73 4.92 8.01
C THR A 400 -7.92 4.05 6.79
N ARG A 401 -7.15 2.96 6.71
CA ARG A 401 -7.32 1.93 5.68
C ARG A 401 -7.86 0.67 6.34
N SER A 402 -9.05 0.19 6.01
CA SER A 402 -9.65 -0.97 6.70
C SER A 402 -9.90 -2.16 5.76
N GLY A 403 -10.35 -3.29 6.33
CA GLY A 403 -10.67 -4.49 5.58
C GLY A 403 -9.43 -5.13 4.97
N ASN A 404 -9.54 -5.45 3.69
CA ASN A 404 -8.56 -6.24 2.95
C ASN A 404 -7.43 -5.43 2.32
N ASN A 405 -7.40 -4.11 2.52
CA ASN A 405 -6.34 -3.25 2.03
C ASN A 405 -4.95 -3.81 2.36
N ALA A 406 -4.03 -3.68 1.41
CA ALA A 406 -2.63 -3.96 1.66
C ALA A 406 -2.06 -2.99 2.71
N VAL A 407 -1.06 -3.47 3.46
CA VAL A 407 -0.38 -2.65 4.46
C VAL A 407 0.50 -1.61 3.76
N VAL A 408 0.37 -0.35 4.18
CA VAL A 408 1.20 0.77 3.70
C VAL A 408 2.28 1.11 4.73
N HIS A 409 3.51 1.26 4.26
CA HIS A 409 4.67 1.63 5.07
C HIS A 409 5.19 3.01 4.72
N ARG A 410 5.98 3.60 5.64
CA ARG A 410 6.57 4.95 5.50
C ARG A 410 5.53 6.01 5.12
N VAL A 411 4.38 5.96 5.78
CA VAL A 411 3.27 6.87 5.51
C VAL A 411 3.67 8.31 5.80
N ARG A 412 3.42 9.21 4.85
CA ARG A 412 3.60 10.65 5.00
C ARG A 412 2.31 11.39 4.62
N PHE A 413 2.13 12.57 5.19
CA PHE A 413 1.07 13.49 4.79
C PHE A 413 1.62 14.72 4.08
N GLU A 414 0.86 15.21 3.12
CA GLU A 414 1.08 16.47 2.43
C GLU A 414 -0.24 17.25 2.38
N ILE A 415 -0.15 18.57 2.31
CA ILE A 415 -1.31 19.46 2.22
C ILE A 415 -1.21 20.35 0.98
N SER A 416 -2.35 20.61 0.36
CA SER A 416 -2.49 21.65 -0.65
C SER A 416 -3.65 22.58 -0.30
N THR A 417 -3.42 23.88 -0.46
CA THR A 417 -4.42 24.93 -0.28
C THR A 417 -4.81 25.62 -1.59
N ASP A 418 -4.33 25.10 -2.72
CA ASP A 418 -4.50 25.67 -4.07
C ASP A 418 -5.14 24.67 -5.04
N GLY A 419 -5.90 23.71 -4.51
CA GLY A 419 -6.61 22.70 -5.31
C GLY A 419 -5.70 21.63 -5.89
N GLY A 420 -4.60 21.32 -5.22
CA GLY A 420 -3.70 20.22 -5.59
C GLY A 420 -2.58 20.61 -6.55
N THR A 421 -2.35 21.91 -6.77
CA THR A 421 -1.27 22.39 -7.66
C THR A 421 0.08 22.36 -6.95
N ILE A 422 0.13 22.79 -5.68
CA ILE A 422 1.33 22.75 -4.84
C ILE A 422 1.03 21.89 -3.61
N TRP A 423 1.90 20.91 -3.37
CA TRP A 423 1.86 20.03 -2.21
C TRP A 423 2.99 20.40 -1.25
N THR A 424 2.62 20.66 0.01
CA THR A 424 3.56 20.96 1.09
C THR A 424 3.67 19.75 2.01
N PRO A 425 4.87 19.17 2.21
CA PRO A 425 5.07 18.08 3.15
C PRO A 425 4.73 18.48 4.59
N LEU A 426 3.94 17.64 5.27
CA LEU A 426 3.63 17.79 6.69
C LEU A 426 4.46 16.87 7.59
N GLY A 427 4.89 15.72 7.06
CA GLY A 427 5.79 14.78 7.75
C GLY A 427 5.27 13.34 7.78
N PHE A 428 6.06 12.46 8.42
CA PHE A 428 5.74 11.03 8.56
C PHE A 428 4.68 10.78 9.64
N ALA A 429 3.70 9.95 9.29
CA ALA A 429 2.66 9.48 10.19
C ALA A 429 3.09 8.20 10.91
N SER A 430 2.56 7.97 12.10
CA SER A 430 2.74 6.73 12.86
C SER A 430 1.43 5.96 12.95
N ARG A 431 1.50 4.63 12.92
CA ARG A 431 0.32 3.78 13.12
C ARG A 431 -0.19 3.91 14.56
N VAL A 432 -1.51 3.99 14.75
CA VAL A 432 -2.14 4.15 16.06
C VAL A 432 -2.24 2.77 16.73
N GLY A 433 -1.15 2.34 17.38
CA GLY A 433 -1.08 1.01 17.99
C GLY A 433 -1.32 -0.11 16.97
N ALA A 434 -2.21 -1.05 17.30
CA ALA A 434 -2.59 -2.14 16.41
C ALA A 434 -3.74 -1.79 15.43
N THR A 435 -4.24 -0.55 15.43
CA THR A 435 -5.38 -0.16 14.58
C THR A 435 -4.98 0.02 13.12
N SER A 436 -5.99 0.10 12.27
CA SER A 436 -5.88 0.32 10.83
C SER A 436 -5.70 1.80 10.44
N THR A 437 -5.20 2.63 11.36
CA THR A 437 -5.13 4.09 11.22
C THR A 437 -3.70 4.60 11.41
N TRP A 438 -3.27 5.48 10.52
CA TRP A 438 -2.06 6.30 10.68
C TRP A 438 -2.45 7.69 11.17
N GLU A 439 -1.67 8.25 12.09
CA GLU A 439 -1.87 9.58 12.68
C GLU A 439 -0.60 10.43 12.48
N LEU A 440 -0.81 11.69 12.09
CA LEU A 440 0.19 12.76 12.22
C LEU A 440 -0.37 13.87 13.11
N GLY A 441 0.33 14.16 14.20
CA GLY A 441 -0.02 15.23 15.15
C GLY A 441 0.86 16.48 15.03
N GLY A 442 0.60 17.45 15.90
CA GLY A 442 1.40 18.69 15.97
C GLY A 442 1.10 19.70 14.85
N LEU A 443 -0.01 19.52 14.15
CA LEU A 443 -0.35 20.31 12.96
C LEU A 443 -1.08 21.62 13.30
N SER A 444 -1.10 22.53 12.34
CA SER A 444 -1.93 23.73 12.33
C SER A 444 -2.66 23.83 11.01
N LEU A 445 -3.66 22.95 10.81
CA LEU A 445 -4.42 22.89 9.57
C LEU A 445 -5.19 24.20 9.32
N PRO A 446 -5.45 24.59 8.07
CA PRO A 446 -6.19 25.81 7.74
C PRO A 446 -7.67 25.70 8.13
N LEU A 447 -8.41 26.81 8.05
CA LEU A 447 -9.88 26.80 8.07
C LEU A 447 -10.38 26.81 6.63
N GLY A 448 -11.59 26.28 6.41
CA GLY A 448 -12.15 26.10 5.07
C GLY A 448 -11.70 24.77 4.44
N ASP A 449 -11.81 24.71 3.12
CA ASP A 449 -11.45 23.54 2.33
C ASP A 449 -9.94 23.52 2.07
N PHE A 450 -9.34 22.35 2.19
CA PHE A 450 -7.95 22.08 1.86
C PHE A 450 -7.83 20.64 1.40
N MET A 451 -6.89 20.35 0.51
CA MET A 451 -6.61 18.99 0.09
C MET A 451 -5.54 18.36 0.96
N VAL A 452 -5.70 17.08 1.26
CA VAL A 452 -4.73 16.26 1.96
C VAL A 452 -4.38 15.09 1.07
N ARG A 453 -3.10 14.73 1.07
CA ARG A 453 -2.58 13.53 0.45
C ARG A 453 -1.89 12.71 1.53
N ALA A 454 -2.24 11.44 1.64
CA ALA A 454 -1.43 10.46 2.36
C ALA A 454 -0.76 9.56 1.32
N SER A 455 0.56 9.38 1.44
CA SER A 455 1.32 8.52 0.55
C SER A 455 2.25 7.60 1.33
N GLY A 456 2.63 6.48 0.73
CA GLY A 456 3.57 5.51 1.30
C GLY A 456 3.88 4.40 0.31
N TYR A 457 4.39 3.26 0.80
CA TYR A 457 4.78 2.12 -0.04
C TYR A 457 4.04 0.85 0.38
N ILE A 458 3.54 0.12 -0.60
CA ILE A 458 2.91 -1.20 -0.43
C ILE A 458 3.88 -2.25 -0.95
N GLY A 459 4.10 -3.30 -0.16
CA GLY A 459 4.84 -4.47 -0.63
C GLY A 459 3.99 -5.34 -1.55
N HIS A 460 4.53 -5.67 -2.72
CA HIS A 460 3.97 -6.60 -3.69
C HIS A 460 4.88 -7.83 -3.81
N GLY A 461 4.31 -8.97 -4.19
CA GLY A 461 5.13 -10.14 -4.51
C GLY A 461 5.16 -10.37 -6.00
N GLY A 462 6.16 -9.80 -6.68
CA GLY A 462 6.46 -10.16 -8.06
C GLY A 462 7.37 -11.39 -8.05
N GLY A 463 6.80 -12.60 -8.14
CA GLY A 463 7.52 -13.87 -8.00
C GLY A 463 8.96 -13.83 -8.54
N LEU A 464 9.92 -14.20 -7.68
CA LEU A 464 11.38 -14.04 -7.80
C LEU A 464 11.96 -12.68 -7.36
N GLY A 465 11.21 -11.89 -6.57
CA GLY A 465 11.77 -10.81 -5.76
C GLY A 465 10.74 -9.77 -5.31
N ALA A 466 10.99 -9.13 -4.16
CA ALA A 466 10.07 -8.13 -3.62
C ALA A 466 10.17 -6.80 -4.38
N THR A 467 9.02 -6.22 -4.72
CA THR A 467 8.90 -4.82 -5.17
C THR A 467 7.96 -4.08 -4.22
N SER A 468 8.27 -2.83 -3.91
CA SER A 468 7.40 -2.00 -3.06
C SER A 468 6.89 -0.79 -3.83
N SER A 469 5.66 -0.80 -4.33
CA SER A 469 5.18 0.33 -5.12
C SER A 469 4.68 1.47 -4.24
N GLY A 470 4.92 2.69 -4.71
CA GLY A 470 4.32 3.90 -4.18
C GLY A 470 2.80 3.85 -4.28
N TYR A 471 2.15 4.35 -3.26
CA TYR A 471 0.70 4.43 -3.15
C TYR A 471 0.30 5.78 -2.56
N GLU A 472 -0.80 6.34 -3.04
CA GLU A 472 -1.37 7.57 -2.46
C GLU A 472 -2.90 7.55 -2.40
N SER A 473 -3.43 8.28 -1.42
CA SER A 473 -4.84 8.63 -1.26
C SER A 473 -4.94 10.14 -1.13
N VAL A 474 -5.90 10.75 -1.83
CA VAL A 474 -6.09 12.20 -1.90
C VAL A 474 -7.54 12.54 -1.61
N ASP A 475 -7.78 13.50 -0.70
CA ASP A 475 -9.13 13.95 -0.37
C ASP A 475 -9.17 15.46 -0.08
N THR A 476 -10.34 16.07 -0.27
CA THR A 476 -10.63 17.45 0.14
C THR A 476 -11.33 17.45 1.49
N LEU A 477 -10.66 18.00 2.49
CA LEU A 477 -11.19 18.11 3.85
C LEU A 477 -11.64 19.54 4.14
N THR A 478 -12.73 19.67 4.91
CA THR A 478 -13.26 20.98 5.33
C THR A 478 -13.13 21.15 6.84
N ARG A 479 -12.32 22.11 7.29
CA ARG A 479 -12.24 22.47 8.71
C ARG A 479 -13.03 23.73 9.02
N VAL A 480 -13.99 23.60 9.93
CA VAL A 480 -14.75 24.73 10.47
C VAL A 480 -14.19 25.17 11.82
N ALA A 481 -14.23 26.47 12.10
CA ALA A 481 -13.78 27.01 13.38
C ALA A 481 -14.54 26.38 14.55
N VAL A 482 -13.81 25.68 15.43
CA VAL A 482 -14.39 25.14 16.66
C VAL A 482 -14.69 26.29 17.61
N VAL A 483 -15.97 26.65 17.73
CA VAL A 483 -16.40 27.64 18.73
C VAL A 483 -16.36 26.97 20.11
N ASP A 484 -15.25 27.12 20.83
CA ASP A 484 -15.15 26.64 22.22
C ASP A 484 -16.07 27.45 23.14
N ASN A 485 -17.27 26.92 23.37
CA ASN A 485 -18.25 27.48 24.28
C ASN A 485 -18.10 26.95 25.72
N SER A 486 -17.09 26.15 26.04
CA SER A 486 -16.91 25.52 27.36
C SER A 486 -16.84 26.56 28.49
N LEU A 487 -16.05 27.62 28.29
CA LEU A 487 -15.92 28.76 29.20
C LEU A 487 -17.24 29.52 29.38
N LEU A 488 -17.98 29.73 28.29
CA LEU A 488 -19.29 30.39 28.33
C LEU A 488 -20.33 29.53 29.05
N ARG A 489 -20.35 28.23 28.78
CA ARG A 489 -21.20 27.22 29.42
C ARG A 489 -20.92 27.15 30.92
N ALA A 490 -19.65 27.12 31.32
CA ALA A 490 -19.21 27.15 32.72
C ALA A 490 -19.64 28.44 33.43
N ARG A 491 -19.47 29.61 32.81
CA ARG A 491 -19.93 30.91 33.35
C ARG A 491 -21.45 30.94 33.54
N LEU A 492 -22.21 30.42 32.58
CA LEU A 492 -23.67 30.34 32.65
C LEU A 492 -24.14 29.39 33.76
N LEU A 493 -23.52 28.21 33.89
CA LEU A 493 -23.79 27.26 34.98
C LEU A 493 -23.51 27.87 36.35
N LYS A 494 -22.38 28.60 36.51
CA LYS A 494 -22.05 29.34 37.75
C LYS A 494 -23.10 30.40 38.06
N LYS A 495 -23.61 31.11 37.04
CA LYS A 495 -24.69 32.10 37.18
C LYS A 495 -26.03 31.45 37.58
N ILE A 496 -26.37 30.29 37.02
CA ILE A 496 -27.54 29.51 37.40
C ILE A 496 -27.44 29.07 38.87
N LYS A 497 -26.30 28.50 39.30
CA LYS A 497 -26.06 28.11 40.71
C LYS A 497 -26.29 29.29 41.67
N LYS A 498 -25.77 30.50 41.35
CA LYS A 498 -26.00 31.72 42.15
C LYS A 498 -27.49 32.10 42.21
N LEU A 499 -28.23 32.00 41.10
CA LEU A 499 -29.66 32.33 41.06
C LEU A 499 -30.50 31.31 41.83
N VAL A 500 -30.16 30.01 41.80
CA VAL A 500 -30.82 28.97 42.58
C VAL A 500 -30.67 29.23 44.09
N LYS A 501 -29.48 29.63 44.55
CA LYS A 501 -29.26 30.05 45.95
C LYS A 501 -30.15 31.25 46.32
N LYS A 502 -30.27 32.26 45.44
CA LYS A 502 -31.17 33.41 45.64
C LYS A 502 -32.65 33.00 45.69
N VAL A 503 -33.08 32.05 44.87
CA VAL A 503 -34.46 31.51 44.90
C VAL A 503 -34.75 30.87 46.26
N LYS A 504 -33.85 30.03 46.78
CA LYS A 504 -34.01 29.41 48.12
C LYS A 504 -34.16 30.48 49.21
N ARG A 505 -33.31 31.52 49.20
CA ARG A 505 -33.38 32.65 50.16
C ARG A 505 -34.69 33.43 50.06
N PHE A 506 -35.11 33.81 48.84
CA PHE A 506 -36.36 34.58 48.68
C PHE A 506 -37.62 33.77 48.95
N ARG A 507 -37.58 32.45 48.78
CA ARG A 507 -38.67 31.55 49.19
C ARG A 507 -38.84 31.55 50.71
N ARG A 508 -37.75 31.49 51.48
CA ARG A 508 -37.78 31.58 52.96
C ARG A 508 -38.35 32.91 53.45
N ASN A 509 -38.12 34.00 52.71
CA ASN A 509 -38.55 35.34 53.10
C ASN A 509 -39.91 35.76 52.49
N GLY A 510 -40.74 34.82 52.02
CA GLY A 510 -42.08 35.11 51.50
C GLY A 510 -42.15 35.95 50.20
N LYS A 511 -41.04 36.18 49.48
CA LYS A 511 -41.01 37.08 48.31
C LYS A 511 -41.44 36.40 47.01
N VAL A 512 -42.72 36.00 46.93
CA VAL A 512 -43.31 35.20 45.83
C VAL A 512 -43.03 35.79 44.43
N ALA A 513 -43.26 37.09 44.24
CA ALA A 513 -43.02 37.75 42.95
C ALA A 513 -41.54 37.68 42.50
N LYS A 514 -40.59 37.82 43.45
CA LYS A 514 -39.15 37.73 43.17
C LYS A 514 -38.74 36.29 42.82
N VAL A 515 -39.33 35.29 43.47
CA VAL A 515 -39.12 33.86 43.14
C VAL A 515 -39.59 33.55 41.71
N LYS A 516 -40.78 34.01 41.32
CA LYS A 516 -41.33 33.81 39.96
C LYS A 516 -40.41 34.41 38.89
N LYS A 517 -39.91 35.65 39.11
CA LYS A 517 -38.97 36.34 38.21
C LYS A 517 -37.63 35.59 38.07
N LEU A 518 -37.06 35.10 39.17
CA LEU A 518 -35.79 34.36 39.17
C LEU A 518 -35.90 32.99 38.50
N ARG A 519 -36.98 32.24 38.73
CA ARG A 519 -37.24 30.96 38.05
C ARG A 519 -37.34 31.13 36.54
N LYS A 520 -38.03 32.18 36.05
CA LYS A 520 -38.08 32.53 34.62
C LYS A 520 -36.68 32.80 34.06
N LYS A 521 -35.83 33.52 34.80
CA LYS A 521 -34.44 33.82 34.41
C LYS A 521 -33.56 32.57 34.38
N ILE A 522 -33.69 31.67 35.36
CA ILE A 522 -33.00 30.36 35.39
C ILE A 522 -33.43 29.51 34.19
N ARG A 523 -34.73 29.44 33.88
CA ARG A 523 -35.24 28.68 32.71
C ARG A 523 -34.67 29.21 31.38
N LYS A 524 -34.57 30.53 31.21
CA LYS A 524 -33.95 31.15 30.03
C LYS A 524 -32.45 30.80 29.92
N LEU A 525 -31.70 30.91 31.02
CA LEU A 525 -30.28 30.57 31.04
C LEU A 525 -30.05 29.07 30.80
N GLY A 526 -30.89 28.19 31.36
CA GLY A 526 -30.82 26.75 31.13
C GLY A 526 -31.20 26.32 29.71
N LYS A 527 -32.00 27.10 28.98
CA LYS A 527 -32.17 26.91 27.52
C LYS A 527 -30.90 27.31 26.76
N ARG A 528 -30.24 28.40 27.15
CA ARG A 528 -28.98 28.85 26.53
C ARG A 528 -27.84 27.86 26.76
N VAL A 529 -27.73 27.27 27.96
CA VAL A 529 -26.75 26.21 28.27
C VAL A 529 -27.01 24.88 27.57
N ARG A 530 -28.24 24.63 27.08
CA ARG A 530 -28.55 23.46 26.26
C ARG A 530 -28.30 23.67 24.77
N ARG A 531 -28.16 24.93 24.35
CA ARG A 531 -27.82 25.32 22.97
C ARG A 531 -26.32 25.52 22.78
N LEU A 532 -25.55 25.50 23.87
CA LEU A 532 -24.09 25.58 23.95
C LEU A 532 -23.59 24.24 24.47
#